data_AF-A0A3B5A3W8-F1
#
_entry.id   AF-A0A3B5A3W8-F1
#
_cell.length_a   1.000
_cell.length_b   1.000
_cell.length_c   1.000
_cell.angle_alpha   90.00
_cell.angle_beta   90.00
_cell.angle_gamma   90.00
#
_symmetry.space_group_name_H-M   'P 1'
#
loop_
_entity.id
_entity.type
_entity.pdbx_description
1 polymer ?
#
loop_
_entity_poly.entity_id
_entity_poly.type
_entity_poly.pdbx_seq_one_letter_code
_entity_poly.pdbx_strand_id
1 'polypeptide(L)'
;NKPHPTSTQVSPFETYLILCHSEILAKDDRIAFVYHENYYIFRAILKHMGLQQKMTHCQASKKWENMKKRYKELKNPPEGVKAFPEMWPFFSLMDDAMEGRLEGNAPILKEAEDEKNRMDSQQQVKEREKEVMERERLVLQRERAVLDREIAILDRDRALLEREKATMERERATVEREKAVMERERTMVEKDRDAVYKDRLTLEQEKAKLGRTSAATESTKKIAEDSSEVKESDTMNRKERFFTLFEKLIENL
;
A
#
# COMPACT_ATOMS: atom_id res chain seq x y z
N ASN A 1 -79.43 51.44 -3.18
CA ASN A 1 -79.45 50.10 -2.56
C ASN A 1 -78.84 49.06 -3.48
N LYS A 2 -77.52 48.87 -3.42
CA LYS A 2 -76.87 47.66 -3.93
C LYS A 2 -76.76 46.68 -2.74
N PRO A 3 -77.16 45.41 -2.86
CA PRO A 3 -77.01 44.46 -1.78
C PRO A 3 -75.52 44.14 -1.57
N HIS A 4 -75.06 44.24 -0.32
CA HIS A 4 -73.76 43.74 0.10
C HIS A 4 -73.73 42.20 -0.04
N PRO A 5 -72.61 41.60 -0.48
CA PRO A 5 -72.47 40.15 -0.39
C PRO A 5 -72.41 39.77 1.09
N THR A 6 -73.40 39.01 1.55
CA THR A 6 -73.35 38.30 2.81
C THR A 6 -72.10 37.43 2.82
N SER A 7 -71.11 37.83 3.61
CA SER A 7 -69.98 36.99 3.97
C SER A 7 -70.53 35.88 4.87
N THR A 8 -71.10 34.85 4.26
CA THR A 8 -71.47 33.61 4.94
C THR A 8 -70.18 33.07 5.56
N GLN A 9 -70.09 33.08 6.90
CA GLN A 9 -69.01 32.41 7.59
C GLN A 9 -69.15 30.92 7.29
N VAL A 10 -68.35 30.41 6.37
CA VAL A 10 -68.27 28.99 6.02
C VAL A 10 -67.82 28.25 7.28
N SER A 11 -68.57 27.22 7.69
CA SER A 11 -68.26 26.43 8.88
C SER A 11 -66.88 25.79 8.75
N PRO A 12 -66.09 25.62 9.82
CA PRO A 12 -64.82 24.88 9.77
C PRO A 12 -64.96 23.48 9.15
N PHE A 13 -66.14 22.88 9.27
CA PHE A 13 -66.47 21.61 8.65
C PHE A 13 -66.74 21.72 7.14
N GLU A 14 -67.37 22.80 6.67
CA GLU A 14 -67.55 23.06 5.23
C GLU A 14 -66.20 23.32 4.57
N THR A 15 -65.35 24.14 5.20
CA THR A 15 -63.97 24.37 4.75
C THR A 15 -63.17 23.07 4.68
N TYR A 16 -63.37 22.16 5.64
CA TYR A 16 -62.74 20.83 5.63
C TYR A 16 -63.13 20.01 4.39
N LEU A 17 -64.42 19.95 4.05
CA LEU A 17 -64.92 19.15 2.94
C LEU A 17 -64.55 19.76 1.59
N ILE A 18 -64.56 21.09 1.48
CA ILE A 18 -64.09 21.83 0.29
C ILE A 18 -62.60 21.54 0.04
N LEU A 19 -61.77 21.62 1.09
CA LEU A 19 -60.33 21.34 0.99
C LEU A 19 -60.02 19.87 0.71
N CYS A 20 -60.79 18.94 1.28
CA CYS A 20 -60.62 17.50 0.99
C CYS A 20 -61.02 17.16 -0.44
N HIS A 21 -62.10 17.76 -0.97
CA HIS A 21 -62.56 17.51 -2.33
C HIS A 21 -61.58 18.04 -3.38
N SER A 22 -61.23 19.32 -3.28
CA SER A 22 -60.37 20.02 -4.26
C SER A 22 -58.98 19.40 -4.41
N GLU A 23 -58.38 18.93 -3.32
CA GLU A 23 -56.99 18.45 -3.34
C GLU A 23 -56.87 16.94 -3.63
N ILE A 24 -57.90 16.15 -3.31
CA ILE A 24 -57.89 14.68 -3.46
C ILE A 24 -58.40 14.25 -4.84
N LEU A 25 -59.49 14.84 -5.36
CA LEU A 25 -60.06 14.44 -6.66
C LEU A 25 -59.35 15.06 -7.87
N ALA A 26 -58.61 16.17 -7.69
CA ALA A 26 -57.74 16.71 -8.74
C ALA A 26 -56.57 15.76 -9.12
N LYS A 27 -56.35 14.69 -8.35
CA LYS A 27 -55.20 13.77 -8.51
C LYS A 27 -55.60 12.32 -8.82
N ASP A 28 -56.87 12.06 -9.10
CA ASP A 28 -57.40 10.71 -9.31
C ASP A 28 -57.11 10.16 -10.71
N ASP A 29 -55.87 9.65 -10.91
CA ASP A 29 -55.64 8.65 -11.97
C ASP A 29 -54.60 7.55 -11.65
N ARG A 30 -54.06 7.43 -10.43
CA ARG A 30 -53.18 6.29 -10.06
C ARG A 30 -53.30 5.86 -8.59
N ILE A 31 -54.02 4.75 -8.36
CA ILE A 31 -54.42 4.18 -7.06
C ILE A 31 -53.27 3.71 -6.13
N ALA A 32 -51.99 3.81 -6.51
CA ALA A 32 -50.89 3.28 -5.69
C ALA A 32 -50.06 4.32 -4.88
N PHE A 33 -50.09 5.61 -5.24
CA PHE A 33 -49.28 6.66 -4.55
C PHE A 33 -50.02 7.38 -3.39
N VAL A 34 -51.27 7.00 -3.15
CA VAL A 34 -52.28 7.74 -2.39
C VAL A 34 -51.95 7.91 -0.89
N TYR A 35 -51.20 6.99 -0.26
CA TYR A 35 -50.96 7.07 1.19
C TYR A 35 -49.98 8.17 1.62
N HIS A 36 -48.90 8.40 0.86
CA HIS A 36 -47.91 9.44 1.20
C HIS A 36 -48.43 10.83 0.86
N GLU A 37 -49.22 10.98 -0.20
CA GLU A 37 -49.84 12.27 -0.54
C GLU A 37 -50.96 12.65 0.43
N ASN A 38 -51.76 11.67 0.89
CA ASN A 38 -52.75 11.89 1.94
C ASN A 38 -52.13 12.44 3.23
N TYR A 39 -50.90 12.03 3.57
CA TYR A 39 -50.20 12.59 4.74
C TYR A 39 -50.08 14.11 4.64
N TYR A 40 -49.52 14.64 3.54
CA TYR A 40 -49.29 16.08 3.38
C TYR A 40 -50.58 16.85 3.25
N ILE A 41 -51.56 16.31 2.51
CA ILE A 41 -52.85 16.95 2.28
C ILE A 41 -53.61 17.07 3.61
N PHE A 42 -53.83 15.97 4.34
CA PHE A 42 -54.57 16.03 5.60
C PHE A 42 -53.80 16.80 6.68
N ARG A 43 -52.46 16.76 6.69
CA ARG A 43 -51.65 17.57 7.61
C ARG A 43 -51.81 19.07 7.34
N ALA A 44 -51.78 19.48 6.07
CA ALA A 44 -51.95 20.87 5.67
C ALA A 44 -53.37 21.37 5.98
N ILE A 45 -54.39 20.55 5.67
CA ILE A 45 -55.79 20.84 5.99
C ILE A 45 -55.97 21.03 7.51
N LEU A 46 -55.45 20.11 8.32
CA LEU A 46 -55.52 20.22 9.78
C LEU A 46 -54.81 21.46 10.31
N LYS A 47 -53.66 21.84 9.74
CA LYS A 47 -52.92 23.04 10.10
C LYS A 47 -53.69 24.31 9.73
N HIS A 48 -54.26 24.37 8.53
CA HIS A 48 -55.07 25.50 8.06
C HIS A 48 -56.30 25.73 8.95
N MET A 49 -56.93 24.65 9.43
CA MET A 49 -58.09 24.73 10.32
C MET A 49 -57.73 24.88 11.81
N GLY A 50 -56.45 24.88 12.18
CA GLY A 50 -56.01 24.93 13.58
C GLY A 50 -56.33 23.66 14.39
N LEU A 51 -56.53 22.52 13.72
CA LEU A 51 -56.92 21.24 14.31
C LEU A 51 -55.77 20.24 14.44
N GLN A 52 -54.54 20.60 14.05
CA GLN A 52 -53.36 19.72 14.06
C GLN A 52 -52.99 19.15 15.44
N GLN A 53 -53.36 19.83 16.53
CA GLN A 53 -53.10 19.36 17.90
C GLN A 53 -54.25 18.49 18.46
N LYS A 54 -55.41 18.51 17.81
CA LYS A 54 -56.61 17.78 18.24
C LYS A 54 -56.81 16.47 17.48
N MET A 55 -56.27 16.39 16.27
CA MET A 55 -56.47 15.25 15.38
C MET A 55 -55.24 15.06 14.49
N THR A 56 -54.84 13.81 14.29
CA THR A 56 -53.75 13.47 13.36
C THR A 56 -54.26 13.36 11.92
N HIS A 57 -53.35 13.48 10.95
CA HIS A 57 -53.67 13.33 9.52
C HIS A 57 -54.32 11.96 9.21
N CYS A 58 -53.85 10.87 9.83
CA CYS A 58 -54.47 9.53 9.71
C CYS A 58 -55.92 9.50 10.22
N GLN A 59 -56.18 10.17 11.35
CA GLN A 59 -57.52 10.24 11.92
C GLN A 59 -58.46 11.08 11.04
N ALA A 60 -57.97 12.18 10.47
CA ALA A 60 -58.71 13.00 9.52
C ALA A 60 -59.05 12.21 8.25
N SER A 61 -58.05 11.56 7.64
CA SER A 61 -58.23 10.68 6.49
C SER A 61 -59.27 9.59 6.75
N LYS A 62 -59.20 8.92 7.91
CA LYS A 62 -60.18 7.89 8.30
C LYS A 62 -61.58 8.46 8.49
N LYS A 63 -61.72 9.68 9.03
CA LYS A 63 -63.02 10.36 9.13
C LYS A 63 -63.59 10.69 7.75
N TRP A 64 -62.76 11.15 6.82
CA TRP A 64 -63.14 11.39 5.43
C TRP A 64 -63.62 10.11 4.74
N GLU A 65 -62.89 8.99 4.89
CA GLU A 65 -63.33 7.70 4.35
C GLU A 65 -64.66 7.23 4.93
N ASN A 66 -64.85 7.37 6.25
CA ASN A 66 -66.12 7.02 6.89
C ASN A 66 -67.28 7.89 6.38
N MET A 67 -67.03 9.18 6.14
CA MET A 67 -68.03 10.08 5.57
C MET A 67 -68.36 9.74 4.12
N LYS A 68 -67.37 9.43 3.28
CA LYS A 68 -67.58 8.95 1.91
C LYS A 68 -68.40 7.65 1.89
N LYS A 69 -68.08 6.71 2.79
CA LYS A 69 -68.83 5.45 2.93
C LYS A 69 -70.29 5.71 3.27
N ARG A 70 -70.56 6.52 4.28
CA ARG A 70 -71.92 6.89 4.69
C ARG A 70 -72.69 7.65 3.59
N TYR A 71 -72.01 8.53 2.86
CA TYR A 71 -72.58 9.19 1.68
C TYR A 71 -73.00 8.18 0.61
N LYS A 72 -72.13 7.23 0.25
CA LYS A 72 -72.43 6.19 -0.74
C LYS A 72 -73.63 5.33 -0.34
N GLU A 73 -73.72 4.93 0.93
CA GLU A 73 -74.85 4.15 1.46
C GLU A 73 -76.18 4.91 1.39
N LEU A 74 -76.16 6.24 1.54
CA LEU A 74 -77.36 7.08 1.45
C LEU A 74 -77.72 7.44 0.01
N LYS A 75 -76.73 7.64 -0.86
CA LYS A 75 -76.90 7.96 -2.29
C LYS A 75 -77.42 6.74 -3.05
N ASN A 76 -76.89 5.55 -2.74
CA ASN A 76 -77.23 4.28 -3.37
C ASN A 76 -77.58 3.24 -2.29
N PRO A 77 -78.81 3.25 -1.74
CA PRO A 77 -79.20 2.29 -0.73
C PRO A 77 -79.22 0.85 -1.25
N PRO A 78 -78.88 -0.14 -0.41
CA PRO A 78 -79.07 -1.54 -0.74
C PRO A 78 -80.54 -1.85 -1.06
N GLU A 79 -80.74 -2.81 -1.96
CA GLU A 79 -82.05 -3.16 -2.48
C GLU A 79 -83.02 -3.53 -1.33
N GLY A 80 -84.15 -2.83 -1.27
CA GLY A 80 -85.17 -2.99 -0.21
C GLY A 80 -85.02 -2.08 1.02
N VAL A 81 -83.96 -1.28 1.14
CA VAL A 81 -83.78 -0.31 2.24
C VAL A 81 -84.16 1.10 1.79
N LYS A 82 -85.08 1.76 2.50
CA LYS A 82 -85.35 3.19 2.29
C LYS A 82 -84.25 4.01 2.96
N ALA A 83 -83.39 4.66 2.18
CA ALA A 83 -82.49 5.69 2.68
C ALA A 83 -83.23 7.03 2.81
N PHE A 84 -82.85 7.79 3.83
CA PHE A 84 -83.34 9.14 4.07
C PHE A 84 -82.16 10.11 4.13
N PRO A 85 -81.67 10.56 2.96
CA PRO A 85 -80.53 11.48 2.88
C PRO A 85 -80.70 12.76 3.72
N GLU A 86 -81.93 13.27 3.81
CA GLU A 86 -82.30 14.48 4.56
C GLU A 86 -82.07 14.35 6.07
N MET A 87 -81.98 13.13 6.61
CA MET A 87 -81.73 12.89 8.04
C MET A 87 -80.24 13.03 8.41
N TRP A 88 -79.35 13.15 7.42
CA TRP A 88 -77.93 13.39 7.65
C TRP A 88 -77.61 14.85 7.27
N PRO A 89 -77.38 15.75 8.26
CA PRO A 89 -77.19 17.18 8.00
C PRO A 89 -76.02 17.50 7.05
N PHE A 90 -75.08 16.57 6.90
CA PHE A 90 -73.92 16.72 6.03
C PHE A 90 -74.12 16.10 4.64
N PHE A 91 -75.29 15.53 4.33
CA PHE A 91 -75.55 14.89 3.05
C PHE A 91 -75.43 15.89 1.90
N SER A 92 -76.14 17.01 1.95
CA SER A 92 -76.08 18.04 0.89
C SER A 92 -74.65 18.55 0.68
N LEU A 93 -73.93 18.80 1.77
CA LEU A 93 -72.57 19.30 1.71
C LEU A 93 -71.58 18.26 1.17
N MET A 94 -71.77 16.99 1.52
CA MET A 94 -71.00 15.88 0.93
C MET A 94 -71.40 15.60 -0.50
N ASP A 95 -72.66 15.81 -0.89
CA ASP A 95 -73.15 15.69 -2.26
C ASP A 95 -72.57 16.80 -3.14
N ASP A 96 -72.59 18.04 -2.66
CA ASP A 96 -71.96 19.20 -3.30
C ASP A 96 -70.45 19.00 -3.46
N ALA A 97 -69.80 18.44 -2.43
CA ALA A 97 -68.41 18.02 -2.52
C ALA A 97 -68.27 16.94 -3.60
N MET A 98 -68.89 15.77 -3.46
CA MET A 98 -68.69 14.61 -4.35
C MET A 98 -69.12 14.83 -5.81
N GLU A 99 -70.03 15.77 -6.08
CA GLU A 99 -70.48 16.15 -7.43
C GLU A 99 -69.69 17.33 -8.03
N GLY A 100 -68.61 17.78 -7.37
CA GLY A 100 -67.72 18.80 -7.90
C GLY A 100 -68.23 20.24 -7.78
N ARG A 101 -69.39 20.47 -7.14
CA ARG A 101 -70.00 21.81 -7.01
C ARG A 101 -69.22 22.76 -6.10
N LEU A 102 -68.28 22.22 -5.33
CA LEU A 102 -67.39 22.99 -4.45
C LEU A 102 -66.01 23.27 -5.08
N GLU A 103 -65.78 22.86 -6.33
CA GLU A 103 -64.54 23.12 -7.05
C GLU A 103 -64.30 24.64 -7.22
N GLY A 104 -63.07 25.11 -6.96
CA GLY A 104 -62.71 26.53 -7.01
C GLY A 104 -62.99 27.36 -5.73
N ASN A 105 -63.75 26.82 -4.76
CA ASN A 105 -63.98 27.48 -3.46
C ASN A 105 -62.89 27.19 -2.43
N ALA A 106 -61.91 26.36 -2.78
CA ALA A 106 -60.85 25.92 -1.88
C ALA A 106 -59.68 26.92 -1.85
N PRO A 107 -59.19 27.28 -0.64
CA PRO A 107 -57.91 27.96 -0.49
C PRO A 107 -56.75 27.17 -1.10
N ILE A 108 -55.87 27.83 -1.87
CA ILE A 108 -54.65 27.20 -2.41
C ILE A 108 -53.67 26.92 -1.27
N LEU A 109 -53.46 25.66 -0.93
CA LEU A 109 -52.56 25.23 0.15
C LEU A 109 -51.09 25.12 -0.32
N LYS A 110 -50.46 26.24 -0.70
CA LYS A 110 -49.05 26.30 -1.13
C LYS A 110 -48.07 25.66 -0.13
N GLU A 111 -48.40 25.72 1.17
CA GLU A 111 -47.57 25.15 2.22
C GLU A 111 -47.40 23.63 2.14
N ALA A 112 -48.41 22.91 1.62
CA ALA A 112 -48.38 21.46 1.48
C ALA A 112 -47.38 21.02 0.40
N GLU A 113 -47.38 21.73 -0.72
CA GLU A 113 -46.50 21.50 -1.85
C GLU A 113 -45.05 21.87 -1.51
N ASP A 114 -44.85 22.99 -0.82
CA ASP A 114 -43.54 23.39 -0.31
C ASP A 114 -42.99 22.37 0.71
N GLU A 115 -43.84 21.79 1.56
CA GLU A 115 -43.43 20.76 2.53
C GLU A 115 -43.05 19.44 1.84
N LYS A 116 -43.83 19.01 0.84
CA LYS A 116 -43.49 17.86 -0.01
C LYS A 116 -42.13 18.08 -0.70
N ASN A 117 -41.95 19.21 -1.37
CA ASN A 117 -40.71 19.55 -2.07
C ASN A 117 -39.49 19.60 -1.13
N ARG A 118 -39.65 20.13 0.09
CA ARG A 118 -38.59 20.11 1.12
C ARG A 118 -38.21 18.70 1.55
N MET A 119 -39.18 17.82 1.78
CA MET A 119 -38.92 16.43 2.18
C MET A 119 -38.26 15.63 1.05
N ASP A 120 -38.72 15.81 -0.19
CA ASP A 120 -38.11 15.19 -1.37
C ASP A 120 -36.68 15.69 -1.57
N SER A 121 -36.43 16.97 -1.36
CA SER A 121 -35.08 17.55 -1.38
C SER A 121 -34.19 16.97 -0.27
N GLN A 122 -34.71 16.81 0.94
CA GLN A 122 -33.99 16.17 2.05
C GLN A 122 -33.67 14.70 1.75
N GLN A 123 -34.59 13.97 1.12
CA GLN A 123 -34.38 12.59 0.71
C GLN A 123 -33.25 12.49 -0.31
N GLN A 124 -33.25 13.38 -1.32
CA GLN A 124 -32.15 13.46 -2.29
C GLN A 124 -30.81 13.80 -1.64
N VAL A 125 -30.77 14.69 -0.64
CA VAL A 125 -29.55 14.99 0.10
C VAL A 125 -29.03 13.75 0.83
N LYS A 126 -29.91 13.01 1.53
CA LYS A 126 -29.52 11.77 2.21
C LYS A 126 -29.01 10.70 1.26
N GLU A 127 -29.59 10.59 0.07
CA GLU A 127 -29.11 9.67 -0.95
C GLU A 127 -27.73 10.06 -1.46
N ARG A 128 -27.50 11.36 -1.73
CA ARG A 128 -26.18 11.88 -2.10
C ARG A 128 -25.14 11.65 -1.00
N GLU A 129 -25.50 11.88 0.26
CA GLU A 129 -24.62 11.59 1.41
C GLU A 129 -24.23 10.11 1.46
N LYS A 130 -25.17 9.19 1.26
CA LYS A 130 -24.86 7.75 1.20
C LYS A 130 -23.91 7.42 0.06
N GLU A 131 -24.10 8.00 -1.12
CA GLU A 131 -23.17 7.80 -2.23
C GLU A 131 -21.78 8.35 -1.93
N VAL A 132 -21.68 9.51 -1.28
CA VAL A 132 -20.40 10.09 -0.85
C VAL A 132 -19.70 9.15 0.14
N MET A 133 -20.41 8.67 1.16
CA MET A 133 -19.87 7.72 2.13
C MET A 133 -19.37 6.42 1.48
N GLU A 134 -20.09 5.89 0.48
CA GLU A 134 -19.65 4.69 -0.23
C GLU A 134 -18.42 4.95 -1.11
N ARG A 135 -18.34 6.14 -1.74
CA ARG A 135 -17.15 6.57 -2.48
C ARG A 135 -15.94 6.68 -1.55
N GLU A 136 -16.09 7.30 -0.38
CA GLU A 136 -15.02 7.42 0.63
C GLU A 136 -14.56 6.04 1.11
N ARG A 137 -15.49 5.11 1.35
CA ARG A 137 -15.17 3.74 1.72
C ARG A 137 -14.33 3.03 0.65
N LEU A 138 -14.65 3.22 -0.63
CA LEU A 138 -13.89 2.65 -1.73
C LEU A 138 -12.49 3.27 -1.84
N VAL A 139 -12.35 4.57 -1.57
CA VAL A 139 -11.04 5.24 -1.52
C VAL A 139 -10.19 4.65 -0.39
N LEU A 140 -10.72 4.52 0.81
CA LEU A 140 -10.02 3.91 1.95
C LEU A 140 -9.60 2.46 1.69
N GLN A 141 -10.42 1.68 0.98
CA GLN A 141 -10.06 0.32 0.56
C GLN A 141 -8.87 0.32 -0.42
N ARG A 142 -8.85 1.25 -1.37
CA ARG A 142 -7.73 1.39 -2.32
C ARG A 142 -6.45 1.81 -1.61
N GLU A 143 -6.52 2.78 -0.72
CA GLU A 143 -5.37 3.22 0.09
C GLU A 143 -4.80 2.08 0.93
N ARG A 144 -5.66 1.29 1.60
CA ARG A 144 -5.24 0.09 2.33
C ARG A 144 -4.49 -0.90 1.42
N ALA A 145 -5.03 -1.17 0.23
CA ALA A 145 -4.39 -2.08 -0.73
C ALA A 145 -3.06 -1.53 -1.27
N VAL A 146 -2.86 -0.21 -1.29
CA VAL A 146 -1.56 0.39 -1.64
C VAL A 146 -0.57 0.16 -0.50
N LEU A 147 -0.96 0.46 0.75
CA LEU A 147 -0.11 0.24 1.93
C LEU A 147 0.30 -1.23 2.09
N ASP A 148 -0.61 -2.17 1.86
CA ASP A 148 -0.30 -3.61 1.92
C ASP A 148 0.76 -4.01 0.88
N ARG A 149 0.74 -3.39 -0.32
CA ARG A 149 1.77 -3.61 -1.34
C ARG A 149 3.10 -3.00 -0.94
N GLU A 150 3.10 -1.80 -0.36
CA GLU A 150 4.30 -1.12 0.12
C GLU A 150 4.98 -1.94 1.23
N ILE A 151 4.20 -2.44 2.20
CA ILE A 151 4.69 -3.33 3.25
C ILE A 151 5.35 -4.58 2.63
N ALA A 152 4.69 -5.22 1.66
CA ALA A 152 5.23 -6.40 1.00
C ALA A 152 6.53 -6.12 0.22
N ILE A 153 6.70 -4.90 -0.33
CA ILE A 153 7.96 -4.50 -0.98
C ILE A 153 9.05 -4.33 0.07
N LEU A 154 8.78 -3.60 1.15
CA LEU A 154 9.74 -3.39 2.24
C LEU A 154 10.20 -4.71 2.88
N ASP A 155 9.30 -5.68 3.04
CA ASP A 155 9.66 -7.01 3.55
C ASP A 155 10.62 -7.76 2.61
N ARG A 156 10.44 -7.63 1.28
CA ARG A 156 11.37 -8.21 0.31
C ARG A 156 12.73 -7.53 0.36
N ASP A 157 12.76 -6.20 0.41
CA ASP A 157 14.00 -5.43 0.48
C ASP A 157 14.79 -5.75 1.75
N ARG A 158 14.08 -5.88 2.89
CA ARG A 158 14.67 -6.32 4.16
C ARG A 158 15.32 -7.71 4.02
N ALA A 159 14.63 -8.65 3.38
CA ALA A 159 15.17 -9.99 3.16
C ALA A 159 16.35 -10.00 2.16
N LEU A 160 16.41 -9.06 1.21
CA LEU A 160 17.56 -8.91 0.31
C LEU A 160 18.78 -8.36 1.06
N LEU A 161 18.59 -7.33 1.88
CA LEU A 161 19.65 -6.75 2.71
C LEU A 161 20.23 -7.77 3.71
N GLU A 162 19.40 -8.63 4.29
CA GLU A 162 19.88 -9.71 5.16
C GLU A 162 20.76 -10.71 4.41
N ARG A 163 20.40 -11.07 3.16
CA ARG A 163 21.21 -11.95 2.32
C ARG A 163 22.53 -11.29 1.94
N GLU A 164 22.51 -10.03 1.52
CA GLU A 164 23.71 -9.26 1.17
C GLU A 164 24.65 -9.11 2.37
N LYS A 165 24.12 -8.84 3.56
CA LYS A 165 24.91 -8.82 4.79
C LYS A 165 25.60 -10.18 5.02
N ALA A 166 24.88 -11.28 4.83
CA ALA A 166 25.44 -12.62 4.98
C ALA A 166 26.50 -12.94 3.91
N THR A 167 26.39 -12.43 2.67
CA THR A 167 27.45 -12.61 1.66
C THR A 167 28.69 -11.80 2.03
N MET A 168 28.51 -10.55 2.43
CA MET A 168 29.61 -9.68 2.90
C MET A 168 30.36 -10.27 4.10
N GLU A 169 29.65 -10.89 5.05
CA GLU A 169 30.28 -11.58 6.18
C GLU A 169 31.14 -12.78 5.73
N ARG A 170 30.67 -13.55 4.74
CA ARG A 170 31.46 -14.66 4.18
C ARG A 170 32.70 -14.15 3.46
N GLU A 171 32.59 -13.11 2.63
CA GLU A 171 33.72 -12.50 1.93
C GLU A 171 34.76 -11.91 2.89
N ARG A 172 34.31 -11.27 3.97
CA ARG A 172 35.24 -10.82 5.03
C ARG A 172 36.02 -11.99 5.62
N ALA A 173 35.34 -13.11 5.88
CA ALA A 173 36.00 -14.30 6.41
C ALA A 173 36.95 -14.96 5.39
N THR A 174 36.70 -14.88 4.07
CA THR A 174 37.64 -15.40 3.06
C THR A 174 38.88 -14.52 2.98
N VAL A 175 38.70 -13.19 2.93
CA VAL A 175 39.80 -12.23 2.92
C VAL A 175 40.68 -12.37 4.17
N GLU A 176 40.09 -12.60 5.34
CA GLU A 176 40.84 -12.85 6.57
C GLU A 176 41.70 -14.13 6.48
N ARG A 177 41.16 -15.21 5.92
CA ARG A 177 41.91 -16.45 5.69
C ARG A 177 43.06 -16.22 4.71
N GLU A 178 42.82 -15.53 3.61
CA GLU A 178 43.85 -15.19 2.61
C GLU A 178 44.98 -14.36 3.23
N LYS A 179 44.64 -13.34 4.03
CA LYS A 179 45.64 -12.56 4.79
C LYS A 179 46.50 -13.46 5.69
N ALA A 180 45.88 -14.41 6.39
CA ALA A 180 46.63 -15.35 7.23
C ALA A 180 47.52 -16.32 6.42
N VAL A 181 47.16 -16.65 5.18
CA VAL A 181 48.02 -17.44 4.28
C VAL A 181 49.20 -16.60 3.80
N MET A 182 48.93 -15.39 3.31
CA MET A 182 49.96 -14.45 2.86
C MET A 182 51.00 -14.16 3.96
N GLU A 183 50.55 -14.02 5.21
CA GLU A 183 51.46 -13.81 6.34
C GLU A 183 52.37 -15.04 6.57
N ARG A 184 51.83 -16.26 6.49
CA ARG A 184 52.65 -17.48 6.60
C ARG A 184 53.67 -17.57 5.47
N GLU A 185 53.26 -17.30 4.22
CA GLU A 185 54.16 -17.30 3.07
C GLU A 185 55.27 -16.27 3.24
N ARG A 186 54.96 -15.06 3.70
CA ARG A 186 55.96 -14.03 4.04
C ARG A 186 56.99 -14.57 5.05
N THR A 187 56.56 -15.21 6.13
CA THR A 187 57.49 -15.77 7.13
C THR A 187 58.34 -16.92 6.57
N MET A 188 57.82 -17.70 5.63
CA MET A 188 58.57 -18.79 4.98
C MET A 188 59.62 -18.23 4.04
N VAL A 189 59.26 -17.25 3.21
CA VAL A 189 60.19 -16.55 2.32
C VAL A 189 61.31 -15.86 3.10
N GLU A 190 61.01 -15.28 4.26
CA GLU A 190 62.03 -14.68 5.13
C GLU A 190 63.01 -15.72 5.66
N LYS A 191 62.54 -16.88 6.10
CA LYS A 191 63.40 -18.01 6.51
C LYS A 191 64.26 -18.55 5.36
N ASP A 192 63.68 -18.69 4.17
CA ASP A 192 64.41 -19.15 2.98
C ASP A 192 65.50 -18.15 2.58
N ARG A 193 65.19 -16.84 2.66
CA ARG A 193 66.17 -15.78 2.44
C ARG A 193 67.33 -15.86 3.43
N ASP A 194 67.04 -16.09 4.71
CA ASP A 194 68.06 -16.26 5.75
C ASP A 194 68.90 -17.53 5.55
N ALA A 195 68.29 -18.63 5.11
CA ALA A 195 68.99 -19.87 4.79
C ALA A 195 69.95 -19.67 3.60
N VAL A 196 69.48 -19.07 2.51
CA VAL A 196 70.31 -18.72 1.35
C VAL A 196 71.47 -17.80 1.74
N TYR A 197 71.25 -16.84 2.64
CA TYR A 197 72.31 -15.97 3.13
C TYR A 197 73.40 -16.76 3.88
N LYS A 198 73.01 -17.73 4.73
CA LYS A 198 73.96 -18.61 5.43
C LYS A 198 74.71 -19.52 4.46
N ASP A 199 74.03 -20.13 3.49
CA ASP A 199 74.65 -20.97 2.47
C ASP A 199 75.65 -20.21 1.62
N ARG A 200 75.35 -18.94 1.29
CA ARG A 200 76.32 -18.07 0.60
C ARG A 200 77.59 -17.87 1.44
N LEU A 201 77.43 -17.62 2.75
CA LEU A 201 78.55 -17.42 3.65
C LEU A 201 79.40 -18.70 3.82
N THR A 202 78.78 -19.87 3.91
CA THR A 202 79.49 -21.15 4.01
C THR A 202 80.26 -21.46 2.71
N LEU A 203 79.65 -21.24 1.55
CA LEU A 203 80.31 -21.38 0.25
C LEU A 203 81.51 -20.44 0.10
N GLU A 204 81.41 -19.19 0.56
CA GLU A 204 82.55 -18.26 0.57
C GLU A 204 83.71 -18.77 1.44
N GLN A 205 83.39 -19.32 2.62
CA GLN A 205 84.40 -19.92 3.50
C GLN A 205 85.04 -21.16 2.87
N GLU A 206 84.27 -22.04 2.24
CA GLU A 206 84.80 -23.21 1.53
C GLU A 206 85.66 -22.80 0.34
N LYS A 207 85.23 -21.83 -0.45
CA LYS A 207 86.02 -21.26 -1.56
C LYS A 207 87.35 -20.70 -1.06
N ALA A 208 87.35 -19.98 0.06
CA ALA A 208 88.57 -19.47 0.68
C ALA A 208 89.50 -20.60 1.17
N LYS A 209 88.94 -21.67 1.76
CA LYS A 209 89.71 -22.87 2.15
C LYS A 209 90.31 -23.57 0.94
N LEU A 210 89.51 -23.80 -0.11
CA LEU A 210 89.97 -24.42 -1.35
C LEU A 210 91.08 -23.60 -2.02
N GLY A 211 90.95 -22.27 -2.05
CA GLY A 211 92.01 -21.38 -2.55
C GLY A 211 93.32 -21.48 -1.75
N ARG A 212 93.25 -21.68 -0.43
CA ARG A 212 94.44 -21.96 0.40
C ARG A 212 95.04 -23.32 0.07
N THR A 213 94.22 -24.36 -0.08
CA THR A 213 94.71 -25.70 -0.42
C THR A 213 95.32 -25.74 -1.82
N SER A 214 94.73 -25.05 -2.80
CA SER A 214 95.28 -25.00 -4.16
C SER A 214 96.61 -24.22 -4.19
N ALA A 215 96.70 -23.09 -3.48
CA ALA A 215 97.96 -22.35 -3.35
C ALA A 215 99.05 -23.16 -2.62
N ALA A 216 98.67 -23.94 -1.61
CA ALA A 216 99.57 -24.86 -0.94
C ALA A 216 100.07 -25.97 -1.89
N THR A 217 99.18 -26.60 -2.67
CA THR A 217 99.57 -27.64 -3.64
C THR A 217 100.43 -27.09 -4.78
N GLU A 218 100.19 -25.86 -5.22
CA GLU A 218 100.99 -25.20 -6.24
C GLU A 218 102.38 -24.83 -5.69
N SER A 219 102.46 -24.42 -4.43
CA SER A 219 103.74 -24.20 -3.74
C SER A 219 104.52 -25.50 -3.56
N THR A 220 103.87 -26.61 -3.17
CA THR A 220 104.54 -27.92 -3.08
C THR A 220 104.95 -28.46 -4.45
N LYS A 221 104.18 -28.16 -5.51
CA LYS A 221 104.56 -28.52 -6.88
C LYS A 221 105.79 -27.74 -7.34
N LYS A 222 105.86 -26.43 -7.07
CA LYS A 222 107.05 -25.61 -7.31
C LYS A 222 108.27 -26.12 -6.53
N ILE A 223 108.09 -26.50 -5.26
CA ILE A 223 109.16 -27.10 -4.45
C ILE A 223 109.60 -28.47 -5.01
N ALA A 224 108.67 -29.27 -5.54
CA ALA A 224 109.00 -30.54 -6.18
C ALA A 224 109.72 -30.37 -7.53
N GLU A 225 109.34 -29.34 -8.31
CA GLU A 225 110.02 -28.95 -9.56
C GLU A 225 111.43 -28.42 -9.28
N ASP A 226 111.61 -27.50 -8.31
CA ASP A 226 112.92 -27.02 -7.85
C ASP A 226 113.80 -28.17 -7.34
N SER A 227 113.22 -29.11 -6.58
CA SER A 227 113.96 -30.29 -6.10
C SER A 227 114.35 -31.24 -7.22
N SER A 228 113.58 -31.30 -8.32
CA SER A 228 113.93 -32.08 -9.50
C SER A 228 115.03 -31.44 -10.34
N GLU A 229 115.03 -30.11 -10.50
CA GLU A 229 116.10 -29.36 -11.16
C GLU A 229 117.42 -29.42 -10.37
N VAL A 230 117.36 -29.33 -9.04
CA VAL A 230 118.56 -29.48 -8.19
C VAL A 230 119.13 -30.90 -8.30
N LYS A 231 118.28 -31.94 -8.27
CA LYS A 231 118.74 -33.33 -8.44
C LYS A 231 119.31 -33.59 -9.84
N GLU A 232 118.73 -33.01 -10.88
CA GLU A 232 119.25 -33.16 -12.25
C GLU A 232 120.61 -32.45 -12.41
N SER A 233 120.77 -31.24 -11.84
CA SER A 233 122.04 -30.51 -11.84
C SER A 233 123.18 -31.22 -11.08
N ASP A 234 122.88 -31.84 -9.93
CA ASP A 234 123.88 -32.58 -9.13
C ASP A 234 124.30 -33.88 -9.83
N THR A 235 123.37 -34.54 -10.53
CA THR A 235 123.69 -35.71 -11.35
C THR A 235 124.56 -35.36 -12.55
N MET A 236 124.38 -34.18 -13.16
CA MET A 236 125.18 -33.69 -14.28
C MET A 236 126.61 -33.33 -13.85
N ASN A 237 126.78 -32.65 -12.72
CA ASN A 237 128.09 -32.29 -12.16
C ASN A 237 128.90 -33.54 -11.73
N ARG A 238 128.23 -34.56 -11.18
CA ARG A 238 128.88 -35.83 -10.81
C ARG A 238 129.35 -36.63 -12.02
N LYS A 239 128.62 -36.57 -13.14
CA LYS A 239 129.05 -37.14 -14.43
C LYS A 239 130.25 -36.38 -15.02
N GLU A 240 130.27 -35.05 -15.00
CA GLU A 240 131.42 -34.25 -15.44
C GLU A 240 132.69 -34.52 -14.63
N ARG A 241 132.57 -34.65 -13.29
CA ARG A 241 133.69 -35.06 -12.43
C ARG A 241 134.19 -36.48 -12.74
N PHE A 242 133.28 -37.39 -13.08
CA PHE A 242 133.67 -38.73 -13.51
C PHE A 242 134.44 -38.68 -14.83
N PHE A 243 133.94 -37.95 -15.84
CA PHE A 243 134.63 -37.81 -17.13
C PHE A 243 136.00 -37.17 -17.00
N THR A 244 136.14 -36.09 -16.22
CA THR A 244 137.45 -35.45 -15.99
C THR A 244 138.45 -36.35 -15.24
N LEU A 245 137.98 -37.18 -14.30
CA LEU A 245 138.84 -38.19 -13.66
C LEU A 245 139.18 -39.33 -14.63
N PHE A 246 138.25 -39.72 -15.51
CA PHE A 246 138.46 -40.76 -16.50
C PHE A 246 139.45 -40.33 -17.59
N GLU A 247 139.38 -39.09 -18.06
CA GLU A 247 140.36 -38.50 -18.98
C GLU A 247 141.76 -38.45 -18.36
N LYS A 248 141.88 -38.01 -17.09
CA LYS A 248 143.15 -38.06 -16.36
C LYS A 248 143.69 -39.47 -16.16
N LEU A 249 142.84 -40.49 -16.17
CA LEU A 249 143.25 -41.89 -16.07
C LEU A 249 143.75 -42.42 -17.42
N ILE A 250 143.16 -41.95 -18.52
CA ILE A 250 143.58 -42.27 -19.89
C ILE A 250 144.89 -41.57 -20.24
N GLU A 251 145.13 -40.34 -19.76
CA GLU A 251 146.37 -39.58 -20.02
C GLU A 251 147.59 -40.07 -19.22
N ASN A 252 147.40 -40.92 -18.20
CA ASN A 252 148.47 -41.49 -17.37
C ASN A 252 148.75 -42.99 -17.65
N LEU A 253 148.24 -43.52 -18.77
CA LEU A 253 148.52 -44.85 -19.32
C LEU A 253 149.37 -44.73 -20.59
#